data_AF-A0A933ZNN9-F1
#
_entry.id   AF-A0A933ZNN9-F1
#
_cell.length_a   1.000
_cell.length_b   1.000
_cell.length_c   1.000
_cell.angle_alpha   90.00
_cell.angle_beta   90.00
_cell.angle_gamma   90.00
#
_symmetry.space_group_name_H-M   'P 1'
#
loop_
_entity.id
_entity.type
_entity.pdbx_description
1 polymer ?
#
loop_
_entity_poly.entity_id
_entity_poly.type
_entity_poly.pdbx_seq_one_letter_code
_entity_poly.pdbx_strand_id
1 'polypeptide(L)'
;IYVLYPAAPPWYVMSHGPGPADPAAIASPAGAARFDELLGITFFANFYARNPNVFGAMPSLHAAYPTLVACHVWRFGWRFRIPAVAFALLVGFSAVYLRHHYVLDVLAGVAVSLVATGALAVAEQWWSRRQVAAVAPSLSGQAS
;
A
#
# COMPACT_ATOMS: atom_id res chain seq x y z
N ILE A 1 -5.40 -1.73 10.44
CA ILE A 1 -6.50 -0.92 9.86
C ILE A 1 -7.56 -1.82 9.23
N TYR A 2 -7.26 -2.65 8.24
CA TYR A 2 -8.26 -3.52 7.58
C TYR A 2 -8.97 -4.53 8.52
N VAL A 3 -8.33 -4.97 9.62
CA VAL A 3 -8.96 -5.83 10.64
C VAL A 3 -10.04 -5.07 11.43
N LEU A 4 -9.87 -3.76 11.61
CA LEU A 4 -10.80 -2.91 12.37
C LEU A 4 -11.92 -2.33 11.49
N TYR A 5 -11.66 -2.23 10.19
CA TYR A 5 -12.61 -1.71 9.21
C TYR A 5 -12.64 -2.65 7.98
N PRO A 6 -13.42 -3.74 8.04
CA PRO A 6 -13.60 -4.64 6.91
C PRO A 6 -14.46 -3.95 5.85
N ALA A 7 -13.82 -3.53 4.75
CA ALA A 7 -14.48 -2.86 3.63
C ALA A 7 -14.64 -3.84 2.46
N ALA A 8 -15.87 -3.98 1.98
CA ALA A 8 -16.16 -4.78 0.80
C ALA A 8 -15.58 -4.12 -0.47
N PRO A 9 -14.86 -4.85 -1.33
CA PRO A 9 -14.32 -4.32 -2.57
C PRO A 9 -15.43 -4.18 -3.66
N PRO A 10 -15.21 -3.35 -4.71
CA PRO A 10 -16.20 -3.14 -5.76
C PRO A 10 -16.65 -4.44 -6.46
N TRP A 11 -15.73 -5.36 -6.74
CA TRP A 11 -16.09 -6.64 -7.36
C TRP A 11 -17.07 -7.47 -6.53
N TYR A 12 -16.98 -7.40 -5.19
CA TYR A 12 -17.86 -8.14 -4.28
C TYR A 12 -19.27 -7.56 -4.32
N VAL A 13 -19.38 -6.24 -4.20
CA VAL A 13 -20.68 -5.54 -4.24
C VAL A 13 -21.36 -5.75 -5.59
N MET A 14 -20.60 -5.82 -6.69
CA MET A 14 -21.15 -6.08 -8.01
C MET A 14 -21.67 -7.52 -8.18
N SER A 15 -21.11 -8.51 -7.47
CA SER A 15 -21.52 -9.92 -7.59
C SER A 15 -22.51 -10.38 -6.53
N HIS A 16 -22.44 -9.83 -5.32
CA HIS A 16 -23.25 -10.23 -4.16
C HIS A 16 -24.27 -9.16 -3.74
N GLY A 17 -24.20 -7.96 -4.34
CA GLY A 17 -25.02 -6.81 -3.95
C GLY A 17 -24.49 -6.08 -2.71
N PRO A 18 -25.14 -4.97 -2.31
CA PRO A 18 -24.77 -4.16 -1.14
C PRO A 18 -25.29 -4.74 0.19
N GLY A 19 -25.74 -5.99 0.18
CA GLY A 19 -26.30 -6.66 1.35
C GLY A 19 -25.26 -6.95 2.44
N PRO A 20 -25.66 -7.66 3.51
CA PRO A 20 -24.73 -8.07 4.55
C PRO A 20 -23.55 -8.87 3.96
N ALA A 21 -22.37 -8.72 4.56
CA ALA A 21 -21.18 -9.46 4.16
C ALA A 21 -21.40 -10.96 4.36
N ASP A 22 -21.10 -11.75 3.33
CA ASP A 22 -21.07 -13.20 3.39
C ASP A 22 -19.68 -13.66 3.87
N PRO A 23 -19.57 -14.27 5.07
CA PRO A 23 -18.30 -14.78 5.58
C PRO A 23 -17.73 -15.94 4.75
N ALA A 24 -18.56 -16.62 3.96
CA ALA A 24 -18.15 -17.72 3.09
C ALA A 24 -17.68 -17.25 1.70
N ALA A 25 -17.72 -15.94 1.43
CA ALA A 25 -17.31 -15.39 0.15
C ALA A 25 -15.85 -15.75 -0.19
N ILE A 26 -15.64 -16.19 -1.42
CA ILE A 26 -14.32 -16.57 -1.94
C ILE A 26 -13.71 -15.38 -2.67
N ALA A 27 -12.40 -15.19 -2.53
CA ALA A 27 -11.68 -14.14 -3.23
C ALA A 27 -11.78 -14.29 -4.75
N SER A 28 -11.88 -13.14 -5.43
CA SER A 28 -12.04 -13.07 -6.88
C SER A 28 -10.89 -12.32 -7.53
N PRO A 29 -10.40 -12.77 -8.71
CA PRO A 29 -9.49 -11.98 -9.55
C PRO A 29 -10.16 -10.74 -10.17
N ALA A 30 -11.48 -10.54 -9.99
CA ALA A 30 -12.21 -9.39 -10.48
C ALA A 30 -11.96 -9.12 -11.97
N GLY A 31 -11.65 -7.86 -12.34
CA GLY A 31 -11.33 -7.51 -13.71
C GLY A 31 -10.08 -8.19 -14.27
N ALA A 32 -9.17 -8.67 -13.43
CA ALA A 32 -7.92 -9.31 -13.87
C ALA A 32 -8.18 -10.67 -14.57
N ALA A 33 -9.34 -11.29 -14.35
CA ALA A 33 -9.75 -12.50 -15.06
C ALA A 33 -9.75 -12.33 -16.59
N ARG A 34 -10.00 -11.11 -17.09
CA ARG A 34 -9.97 -10.79 -18.53
C ARG A 34 -8.58 -10.98 -19.14
N PHE A 35 -7.52 -10.77 -18.36
CA PHE A 35 -6.14 -10.96 -18.82
C PHE A 35 -5.80 -12.45 -18.91
N ASP A 36 -6.20 -13.22 -17.90
CA ASP A 36 -6.10 -14.68 -17.89
C ASP A 36 -6.82 -15.27 -19.12
N GLU A 37 -8.05 -14.82 -19.40
CA GLU A 37 -8.82 -15.22 -20.59
C GLU A 37 -8.13 -14.83 -21.90
N LEU A 38 -7.63 -13.60 -22.01
CA LEU A 38 -6.95 -13.11 -23.21
C LEU A 38 -5.72 -13.94 -23.58
N LEU A 39 -4.97 -14.41 -22.59
CA LEU A 39 -3.73 -15.17 -22.81
C LEU A 39 -3.92 -16.68 -22.70
N GLY A 40 -5.12 -17.16 -22.33
CA GLY A 40 -5.36 -18.58 -22.07
C GLY A 40 -4.56 -19.12 -20.88
N ILE A 41 -4.32 -18.29 -19.87
CA ILE A 41 -3.58 -18.66 -18.64
C ILE A 41 -4.49 -18.53 -17.41
N THR A 42 -4.01 -18.97 -16.23
CA THR A 42 -4.78 -18.90 -14.97
C THR A 42 -3.98 -18.22 -13.85
N PHE A 43 -3.14 -17.25 -14.20
CA PHE A 43 -2.21 -16.65 -13.25
C PHE A 43 -2.94 -15.84 -12.18
N PHE A 44 -3.77 -14.88 -12.58
CA PHE A 44 -4.48 -14.02 -11.65
C PHE A 44 -5.55 -14.78 -10.88
N ALA A 45 -6.26 -15.71 -11.51
CA ALA A 45 -7.21 -16.59 -10.84
C ALA A 45 -6.54 -17.34 -9.66
N ASN A 46 -5.40 -17.99 -9.91
CA ASN A 46 -4.67 -18.72 -8.88
C ASN A 46 -4.05 -17.80 -7.81
N PHE A 47 -3.58 -16.62 -8.21
CA PHE A 47 -2.99 -15.66 -7.29
C PHE A 47 -4.05 -15.10 -6.31
N TYR A 48 -5.20 -14.64 -6.83
CA TYR A 48 -6.25 -14.05 -6.01
C TYR A 48 -7.04 -15.08 -5.20
N ALA A 49 -7.18 -16.32 -5.67
CA ALA A 49 -7.82 -17.39 -4.91
C ALA A 49 -7.14 -17.69 -3.56
N ARG A 50 -5.86 -17.31 -3.41
CA ARG A 50 -5.08 -17.48 -2.17
C ARG A 50 -5.22 -16.33 -1.19
N ASN A 51 -5.99 -15.28 -1.53
CA ASN A 51 -6.20 -14.16 -0.62
C ASN A 51 -7.25 -14.51 0.44
N PRO A 52 -6.89 -14.58 1.74
CA PRO A 52 -7.84 -14.92 2.79
C PRO A 52 -8.77 -13.75 3.18
N ASN A 53 -8.44 -12.52 2.77
CA ASN A 53 -9.10 -11.30 3.23
C ASN A 53 -9.94 -10.66 2.12
N VAL A 54 -11.14 -11.19 1.91
CA VAL A 54 -12.11 -10.66 0.93
C VAL A 54 -12.51 -9.22 1.24
N PHE A 55 -12.73 -8.91 2.52
CA PHE A 55 -13.16 -7.58 2.99
C PHE A 55 -12.00 -6.67 3.40
N GLY A 56 -10.80 -6.92 2.85
CA GLY A 56 -9.59 -6.15 3.16
C GLY A 56 -9.36 -4.93 2.26
N ALA A 57 -10.40 -4.33 1.67
CA ALA A 57 -10.22 -3.31 0.63
C ALA A 57 -9.56 -2.00 1.13
N MET A 58 -9.79 -1.63 2.41
CA MET A 58 -9.35 -0.36 2.98
C MET A 58 -8.30 -0.56 4.10
N PRO A 59 -7.13 0.10 4.03
CA PRO A 59 -6.60 0.91 2.94
C PRO A 59 -5.99 0.06 1.82
N SER A 60 -5.92 0.60 0.60
CA SER A 60 -5.38 -0.14 -0.55
C SER A 60 -3.87 -0.37 -0.42
N LEU A 61 -3.47 -1.64 -0.28
CA LEU A 61 -2.06 -2.04 -0.32
C LEU A 61 -1.43 -1.88 -1.71
N HIS A 62 -2.24 -2.01 -2.77
CA HIS A 62 -1.81 -1.72 -4.15
C HIS A 62 -1.32 -0.28 -4.31
N ALA A 63 -1.92 0.67 -3.59
CA ALA A 63 -1.47 2.06 -3.56
C ALA A 63 -0.32 2.26 -2.56
N ALA A 64 -0.43 1.65 -1.36
CA ALA A 64 0.50 1.89 -0.28
C ALA A 64 1.96 1.50 -0.63
N TYR A 65 2.18 0.29 -1.18
CA TYR A 65 3.54 -0.20 -1.44
C TYR A 65 4.29 0.61 -2.51
N PRO A 66 3.72 0.88 -3.69
CA PRO A 66 4.39 1.72 -4.70
C PRO A 66 4.65 3.15 -4.19
N THR A 67 3.75 3.72 -3.38
CA THR A 67 4.00 5.03 -2.74
C THR A 67 5.19 4.98 -1.80
N LEU A 68 5.33 3.95 -0.96
CA LEU A 68 6.50 3.79 -0.09
C LEU A 68 7.79 3.69 -0.90
N VAL A 69 7.77 2.93 -2.01
CA VAL A 69 8.92 2.85 -2.93
C VAL A 69 9.23 4.22 -3.51
N ALA A 70 8.21 4.96 -3.99
CA ALA A 70 8.39 6.31 -4.52
C ALA A 70 9.01 7.27 -3.50
N CYS A 71 8.57 7.20 -2.24
CA CYS A 71 9.16 7.97 -1.15
C CYS A 71 10.61 7.55 -0.87
N HIS A 72 10.90 6.25 -0.85
CA HIS A 72 12.25 5.74 -0.60
C HIS A 72 13.24 6.16 -1.68
N VAL A 73 12.84 6.05 -2.95
CA VAL A 73 13.72 6.38 -4.08
C VAL A 73 13.84 7.89 -4.32
N TRP A 74 13.09 8.71 -3.59
CA TRP A 74 13.06 10.15 -3.75
C TRP A 74 14.44 10.79 -3.59
N ARG A 75 15.31 10.21 -2.75
CA ARG A 75 16.68 10.71 -2.54
C ARG A 75 17.62 10.52 -3.73
N PHE A 76 17.32 9.62 -4.67
CA PHE A 76 18.21 9.28 -5.79
C PHE A 76 18.05 10.17 -7.02
N GLY A 77 17.17 11.20 -6.96
CA GLY A 77 17.00 12.19 -8.00
C GLY A 77 15.89 11.89 -9.00
N TRP A 78 15.66 12.83 -9.93
CA TRP A 78 14.48 12.86 -10.80
C TRP A 78 14.33 11.62 -11.69
N ARG A 79 15.44 11.01 -12.11
CA ARG A 79 15.48 9.80 -12.94
C ARG A 79 14.80 8.59 -12.27
N PHE A 80 14.75 8.55 -10.95
CA PHE A 80 14.06 7.50 -10.18
C PHE A 80 12.69 7.96 -9.67
N ARG A 81 12.54 9.26 -9.35
CA ARG A 81 11.26 9.83 -8.89
C ARG A 81 10.16 9.68 -9.93
N ILE A 82 10.42 10.08 -11.17
CA ILE A 82 9.42 10.08 -12.24
C ILE A 82 8.87 8.66 -12.50
N PRO A 83 9.69 7.64 -12.77
CA PRO A 83 9.16 6.30 -13.02
C PRO A 83 8.48 5.70 -11.79
N ALA A 84 8.97 5.97 -10.57
CA ALA A 84 8.33 5.44 -9.36
C ALA A 84 6.94 6.06 -9.11
N VAL A 85 6.80 7.38 -9.30
CA VAL A 85 5.49 8.05 -9.21
C VAL A 85 4.56 7.60 -10.33
N ALA A 86 5.05 7.53 -11.57
CA ALA A 86 4.26 7.03 -12.70
C ALA A 86 3.78 5.60 -12.46
N PHE A 87 4.64 4.73 -11.93
CA PHE A 87 4.28 3.37 -11.56
C PHE A 87 3.23 3.33 -10.44
N ALA A 88 3.39 4.13 -9.38
CA ALA A 88 2.41 4.20 -8.30
C ALA A 88 1.03 4.67 -8.80
N LEU A 89 1.00 5.66 -9.68
CA LEU A 89 -0.24 6.14 -10.32
C LEU A 89 -0.87 5.06 -11.20
N LEU A 90 -0.06 4.36 -12.00
CA LEU A 90 -0.53 3.28 -12.88
C LEU A 90 -1.12 2.11 -12.08
N VAL A 91 -0.47 1.71 -10.98
CA VAL A 91 -0.98 0.65 -10.10
C VAL A 91 -2.26 1.10 -9.40
N GLY A 92 -2.31 2.35 -8.89
CA GLY A 92 -3.52 2.91 -8.29
C GLY A 92 -4.70 2.98 -9.27
N PHE A 93 -4.44 3.42 -10.50
CA PHE A 93 -5.44 3.39 -11.58
C PHE A 93 -5.89 1.96 -11.88
N SER A 94 -4.96 1.01 -12.02
CA SER A 94 -5.26 -0.39 -12.32
C SER A 94 -6.10 -1.04 -11.22
N ALA A 95 -5.81 -0.74 -9.95
CA ALA A 95 -6.58 -1.24 -8.80
C ALA A 95 -8.06 -0.83 -8.86
N VAL A 96 -8.35 0.40 -9.30
CA VAL A 96 -9.73 0.89 -9.50
C VAL A 96 -10.33 0.31 -10.78
N TYR A 97 -9.59 0.36 -11.89
CA TYR A 97 -10.05 -0.13 -13.20
C TYR A 97 -10.43 -1.63 -13.16
N LEU A 98 -9.64 -2.44 -12.48
CA LEU A 98 -9.88 -3.88 -12.31
C LEU A 98 -10.90 -4.18 -11.19
N ARG A 99 -11.47 -3.15 -10.55
CA ARG A 99 -12.53 -3.25 -9.54
C ARG A 99 -12.10 -3.91 -8.24
N HIS A 100 -10.82 -3.83 -7.90
CA HIS A 100 -10.30 -4.31 -6.62
C HIS A 100 -10.50 -3.30 -5.50
N HIS A 101 -10.50 -2.01 -5.82
CA HIS A 101 -10.56 -0.93 -4.83
C HIS A 101 -11.39 0.25 -5.32
N TYR A 102 -12.03 0.95 -4.38
CA TYR A 102 -12.56 2.29 -4.62
C TYR A 102 -11.43 3.33 -4.64
N VAL A 103 -11.70 4.49 -5.22
CA VAL A 103 -10.75 5.62 -5.21
C VAL A 103 -10.38 6.02 -3.78
N LEU A 104 -11.33 5.99 -2.85
CA LEU A 104 -11.08 6.30 -1.44
C LEU A 104 -10.08 5.33 -0.79
N ASP A 105 -10.13 4.05 -1.15
CA ASP A 105 -9.19 3.05 -0.65
C ASP A 105 -7.76 3.34 -1.10
N VAL A 106 -7.62 3.78 -2.36
CA VAL A 106 -6.34 4.18 -2.96
C VAL A 106 -5.79 5.43 -2.27
N LEU A 107 -6.62 6.46 -2.12
CA LEU A 107 -6.23 7.70 -1.44
C LEU A 107 -5.80 7.44 0.02
N ALA A 108 -6.53 6.58 0.73
CA ALA A 108 -6.16 6.19 2.08
C ALA A 108 -4.83 5.41 2.11
N GLY A 109 -4.59 4.51 1.14
CA GLY A 109 -3.31 3.82 0.99
C GLY A 109 -2.14 4.78 0.81
N VAL A 110 -2.28 5.77 -0.08
CA VAL A 110 -1.28 6.83 -0.28
C VAL A 110 -1.06 7.63 1.01
N ALA A 111 -2.15 8.08 1.65
CA ALA A 111 -2.07 8.88 2.88
C ALA A 111 -1.36 8.13 4.01
N VAL A 112 -1.71 6.85 4.24
CA VAL A 112 -1.07 6.00 5.25
C VAL A 112 0.43 5.86 4.96
N SER A 113 0.83 5.62 3.71
CA SER A 113 2.24 5.50 3.34
C SER A 113 3.04 6.79 3.57
N LEU A 114 2.46 7.95 3.23
CA LEU A 114 3.10 9.25 3.45
C LEU A 114 3.25 9.55 4.96
N VAL A 115 2.19 9.30 5.75
CA VAL A 115 2.23 9.48 7.21
C VAL A 115 3.27 8.55 7.84
N ALA A 116 3.29 7.27 7.46
CA ALA A 116 4.25 6.30 7.98
C ALA A 116 5.70 6.71 7.67
N THR A 117 5.96 7.14 6.43
CA THR A 117 7.29 7.60 6.02
C THR A 117 7.71 8.86 6.76
N GLY A 118 6.80 9.83 6.91
CA GLY A 118 7.06 11.06 7.66
C GLY A 118 7.33 10.79 9.14
N ALA A 119 6.54 9.93 9.77
CA ALA A 119 6.73 9.53 11.17
C ALA A 119 8.08 8.85 11.39
N LEU A 120 8.49 7.96 10.48
CA LEU A 120 9.81 7.31 10.54
C LEU A 120 10.93 8.35 10.43
N ALA A 121 10.85 9.27 9.47
CA ALA A 121 11.86 10.31 9.31
C ALA A 121 11.99 11.22 10.55
N VAL A 122 10.87 11.58 11.18
CA VAL A 122 10.88 12.36 12.43
C VAL A 122 11.49 11.56 13.57
N ALA A 123 11.14 10.28 13.70
CA ALA A 123 11.70 9.40 14.72
C ALA A 123 13.22 9.22 14.57
N GLU A 124 13.70 9.03 13.34
CA GLU A 124 15.13 8.93 13.01
C GLU A 124 15.89 10.21 13.38
N GLN A 125 15.35 11.38 13.05
CA GLN A 125 15.95 12.67 13.40
C GLN A 125 16.02 12.87 14.91
N TRP A 126 14.93 12.54 15.62
CA TRP A 126 14.87 12.66 17.07
C TRP A 126 15.85 11.69 17.76
N TRP A 127 15.92 10.45 17.30
CA TRP A 127 16.84 9.44 17.82
C TRP A 127 18.30 9.84 17.60
N SER A 128 18.64 10.32 16.40
CA SER A 128 19.99 10.78 16.06
C SER A 128 20.44 11.96 16.95
N ARG A 129 19.55 12.92 17.20
CA ARG A 129 19.82 14.06 18.11
C ARG A 129 20.11 13.60 19.54
N ARG A 130 19.40 12.56 20.02
CA ARG A 130 19.63 12.00 21.36
C ARG A 130 20.98 11.29 21.49
N GLN A 131 21.40 10.55 20.47
CA GLN A 131 22.71 9.89 20.49
C GLN A 131 23.86 10.91 20.53
N VAL A 132 23.77 11.98 19.73
CA VAL A 132 24.77 13.07 19.76
C VAL A 132 24.81 13.75 21.13
N ALA A 133 23.65 14.06 21.72
CA ALA A 133 23.58 14.67 23.04
C ALA A 133 24.10 13.77 24.18
N ALA A 134 23.97 12.44 24.06
CA ALA A 134 24.47 11.48 25.05
C ALA A 134 25.99 11.28 24.98
N VAL A 135 26.61 11.44 23.81
CA VAL A 135 28.06 11.25 23.60
C VAL A 135 28.83 12.55 23.90
N ALA A 136 28.26 13.73 23.66
CA ALA A 136 28.92 15.02 23.85
C ALA A 136 29.59 15.24 25.24
N PRO A 137 28.99 14.84 26.38
CA PRO A 137 29.60 15.00 27.71
C PRO A 137 30.84 14.12 27.96
N SER A 138 30.98 12.99 27.24
CA SER A 138 32.10 12.07 27.42
C SER A 138 33.41 12.51 26.73
N LEU A 139 33.31 13.45 25.78
CA LEU A 139 34.45 13.99 25.04
C LEU A 139 35.04 15.24 25.71
N SER A 140 34.24 16.00 26.45
CA SER A 140 34.71 17.17 27.21
C SER A 140 35.49 16.80 28.48
N GLY A 141 35.27 15.60 29.05
CA GLY A 141 35.99 15.10 30.23
C GLY A 141 37.31 14.38 29.95
N GLN A 142 37.66 14.13 28.68
CA GLN A 142 38.93 13.52 28.28
C GLN A 142 39.95 14.53 27.72
N ALA A 143 39.56 15.80 27.63
CA ALA A 143 40.39 16.89 27.09
C ALA A 143 41.05 17.76 28.19
N SER A 144 41.04 17.31 29.45
CA SER A 144 41.68 17.95 30.61
C SER A 144 42.70 17.03 31.24
#